data_AF-A0A7S4IWW1-F1
#
_entry.id   AF-A0A7S4IWW1-F1
#
_cell.length_a   1.000
_cell.length_b   1.000
_cell.length_c   1.000
_cell.angle_alpha   90.00
_cell.angle_beta   90.00
_cell.angle_gamma   90.00
#
_symmetry.space_group_name_H-M   'P 1'
#
loop_
_entity.id
_entity.type
_entity.pdbx_description
1 polymer ?
#
loop_
_entity_poly.entity_id
_entity_poly.type
_entity_poly.pdbx_seq_one_letter_code
_entity_poly.pdbx_strand_id
1 'polypeptide(L)'
;LSSNRYDPVFCVETLDGPNVWCKRHYRCTPRRHWSDKSEGSSPTPGAWTLNTLDNGMVSEEKWTAVDAADDLSWCILHYSGAARRAGQSYVGALLCSPDGQWPSSARSGVGLERIRAAFRKCDLELWELFGGSTESSYMWSEKFTDWAKENPPPLDRIGDMSITAWRKKEREKAFAFKGQEMFS
;
A
#
# COMPACT_ATOMS: atom_id res chain seq x y z
N LEU A 1 5.24 -17.89 19.95
CA LEU A 1 4.74 -16.49 19.96
C LEU A 1 3.22 -16.55 20.03
N SER A 2 2.65 -16.16 21.17
CA SER A 2 1.19 -16.10 21.38
C SER A 2 0.55 -15.11 20.40
N SER A 3 -0.64 -15.42 19.89
CA SER A 3 -1.39 -14.48 19.05
C SER A 3 -1.80 -13.26 19.88
N ASN A 4 -1.41 -12.07 19.47
CA ASN A 4 -1.82 -10.82 20.13
C ASN A 4 -3.15 -10.34 19.54
N ARG A 5 -3.94 -9.60 20.33
CA ARG A 5 -5.16 -8.95 19.85
C ARG A 5 -4.84 -7.51 19.47
N TYR A 6 -5.37 -7.07 18.34
CA TYR A 6 -5.32 -5.69 17.89
C TYR A 6 -6.76 -5.18 17.73
N ASP A 7 -7.08 -4.12 18.47
CA ASP A 7 -8.44 -3.62 18.64
C ASP A 7 -8.51 -2.16 18.16
N PRO A 8 -8.39 -1.88 16.85
CA PRO A 8 -8.50 -0.53 16.32
C PRO A 8 -9.91 0.01 16.52
N VAL A 9 -9.97 1.32 16.77
CA VAL A 9 -11.18 2.12 16.77
C VAL A 9 -11.05 3.11 15.61
N PHE A 10 -12.04 3.12 14.73
CA PHE A 10 -12.10 4.03 13.58
C PHE A 10 -13.44 4.77 13.55
N CYS A 11 -13.40 6.01 13.13
CA CYS A 11 -14.58 6.83 12.87
C CYS A 11 -14.87 6.78 11.37
N VAL A 12 -16.11 6.47 10.98
CA VAL A 12 -16.55 6.44 9.58
C VAL A 12 -17.70 7.42 9.42
N GLU A 13 -17.64 8.26 8.41
CA GLU A 13 -18.79 9.05 7.97
C GLU A 13 -19.73 8.13 7.17
N THR A 14 -20.96 8.01 7.63
CA THR A 14 -22.00 7.22 6.94
C THR A 14 -22.51 7.94 5.70
N LEU A 15 -23.15 7.22 4.78
CA LEU A 15 -23.74 7.82 3.57
C LEU A 15 -24.79 8.91 3.87
N ASP A 16 -25.40 8.84 5.06
CA ASP A 16 -26.42 9.81 5.50
C ASP A 16 -25.80 11.01 6.25
N GLY A 17 -24.47 11.05 6.42
CA GLY A 17 -23.70 12.14 7.06
C GLY A 17 -23.27 11.95 8.51
N PRO A 18 -23.93 11.15 9.38
CA PRO A 18 -23.44 10.91 10.73
C PRO A 18 -22.10 10.19 10.78
N ASN A 19 -21.27 10.59 11.74
CA ASN A 19 -20.06 9.87 12.13
C ASN A 19 -20.41 8.70 13.06
N VAL A 20 -19.91 7.51 12.73
CA VAL A 20 -20.07 6.29 13.52
C VAL A 20 -18.70 5.77 13.94
N TRP A 21 -18.55 5.51 15.24
CA TRP A 21 -17.36 4.90 15.80
C TRP A 21 -17.51 3.38 15.80
N CYS A 22 -16.59 2.72 15.12
CA CYS A 22 -16.55 1.28 14.98
C CYS A 22 -15.28 0.74 15.64
N LYS A 23 -15.45 -0.32 16.41
CA LYS A 23 -14.34 -1.13 16.93
C LYS A 23 -14.25 -2.40 16.11
N ARG A 24 -13.04 -2.82 15.75
CA ARG A 24 -12.80 -4.11 15.10
C ARG A 24 -11.81 -4.93 15.90
N HIS A 25 -11.99 -6.24 15.87
CA HIS A 25 -11.22 -7.18 16.68
C HIS A 25 -10.36 -8.06 15.79
N TYR A 26 -9.09 -7.69 15.65
CA TYR A 26 -8.14 -8.49 14.89
C TYR A 26 -7.39 -9.45 15.80
N ARG A 27 -7.25 -10.69 15.34
CA ARG A 27 -6.21 -11.59 15.82
C ARG A 27 -4.96 -11.36 14.97
N CYS A 28 -3.88 -10.94 15.62
CA CYS A 28 -2.57 -10.82 15.02
C CYS A 28 -1.78 -12.12 15.22
N THR A 29 -1.38 -12.75 14.13
CA THR A 29 -0.57 -13.98 14.14
C THR A 29 0.73 -13.76 13.38
N PRO A 30 1.90 -14.07 13.96
CA PRO A 30 3.15 -14.09 13.22
C PRO A 30 3.06 -15.01 11.99
N ARG A 31 3.67 -14.63 10.89
CA ARG A 31 3.72 -15.44 9.66
C ARG A 31 5.12 -15.45 9.05
N ARG A 32 5.28 -16.24 7.99
CA ARG A 32 6.46 -16.17 7.13
C ARG A 32 6.35 -15.05 6.10
N HIS A 33 7.46 -14.39 5.83
CA HIS A 33 7.60 -13.45 4.74
C HIS A 33 7.59 -14.18 3.39
N TRP A 34 7.09 -13.55 2.34
CA TRP A 34 6.96 -14.20 1.02
C TRP A 34 8.32 -14.49 0.36
N SER A 35 9.35 -13.71 0.73
CA SER A 35 10.72 -13.89 0.25
C SER A 35 11.55 -14.85 1.12
N ASP A 36 11.04 -15.31 2.27
CA ASP A 36 11.74 -16.24 3.14
C ASP A 36 11.63 -17.66 2.56
N LYS A 37 12.75 -18.14 2.01
CA LYS A 37 12.89 -19.48 1.42
C LYS A 37 13.56 -20.48 2.36
N SER A 38 13.84 -20.10 3.61
CA SER A 38 14.55 -20.96 4.56
C SER A 38 13.78 -22.25 4.84
N GLU A 39 14.51 -23.35 4.96
CA GLU A 39 13.96 -24.63 5.39
C GLU A 39 13.59 -24.54 6.89
N GLY A 40 12.32 -24.81 7.23
CA GLY A 40 11.78 -24.65 8.58
C GLY A 40 10.40 -23.99 8.60
N SER A 41 9.79 -23.86 9.78
CA SER A 41 8.46 -23.23 9.96
C SER A 41 8.49 -21.95 10.82
N SER A 42 9.67 -21.42 11.13
CA SER A 42 9.81 -20.22 11.97
C SER A 42 9.20 -18.98 11.28
N PRO A 43 8.42 -18.15 11.99
CA PRO A 43 7.92 -16.87 11.47
C PRO A 43 9.05 -15.89 11.15
N THR A 44 8.84 -15.02 10.16
CA THR A 44 9.81 -13.97 9.82
C THR A 44 9.50 -12.71 10.65
N PRO A 45 10.49 -12.14 11.37
CA PRO A 45 10.31 -10.85 12.03
C PRO A 45 9.78 -9.79 11.07
N GLY A 46 8.83 -8.97 11.52
CA GLY A 46 8.19 -7.96 10.67
C GLY A 46 7.14 -8.52 9.70
N ALA A 47 6.74 -9.80 9.78
CA ALA A 47 5.64 -10.34 8.99
C ALA A 47 4.52 -10.90 9.90
N TRP A 48 3.30 -10.42 9.72
CA TRP A 48 2.12 -10.87 10.46
C TRP A 48 0.86 -10.97 9.60
N THR A 49 -0.15 -11.65 10.11
CA THR A 49 -1.50 -11.71 9.54
C THR A 49 -2.48 -11.12 10.53
N LEU A 50 -3.33 -10.21 10.06
CA LEU A 50 -4.51 -9.75 10.77
C LEU A 50 -5.72 -10.56 10.29
N ASN A 51 -6.39 -11.23 11.24
CA ASN A 51 -7.59 -12.00 10.97
C ASN A 51 -8.75 -11.39 11.75
N THR A 52 -9.87 -11.16 11.08
CA THR A 52 -11.12 -10.72 11.70
C THR A 52 -12.28 -11.55 11.16
N LEU A 53 -13.27 -11.80 12.00
CA LEU A 53 -14.51 -12.46 11.62
C LEU A 53 -15.64 -11.44 11.74
N ASP A 54 -16.16 -11.01 10.61
CA ASP A 54 -17.23 -10.03 10.53
C ASP A 54 -18.38 -10.64 9.74
N ASN A 55 -19.58 -10.72 10.34
CA ASN A 55 -20.79 -11.21 9.68
C ASN A 55 -20.63 -12.59 9.00
N GLY A 56 -19.85 -13.49 9.60
CA GLY A 56 -19.57 -14.83 9.05
C GLY A 56 -18.56 -14.85 7.89
N MET A 57 -17.91 -13.72 7.59
CA MET A 57 -16.80 -13.62 6.65
C MET A 57 -15.48 -13.43 7.41
N VAL A 58 -14.53 -14.33 7.14
CA VAL A 58 -13.15 -14.17 7.60
C VAL A 58 -12.45 -13.24 6.61
N SER A 59 -12.02 -12.07 7.08
CA SER A 59 -11.02 -11.29 6.37
C SER A 59 -9.64 -11.67 6.88
N GLU A 60 -8.75 -12.01 5.95
CA GLU A 60 -7.34 -12.31 6.19
C GLU A 60 -6.50 -11.26 5.46
N GLU A 61 -5.71 -10.52 6.23
CA GLU A 61 -4.78 -9.53 5.69
C GLU A 61 -3.36 -9.87 6.12
N LYS A 62 -2.46 -10.01 5.14
CA LYS A 62 -1.05 -10.31 5.34
C LYS A 62 -0.26 -9.02 5.27
N TRP A 63 0.41 -8.67 6.37
CA TRP A 63 1.18 -7.44 6.53
C TRP A 63 2.67 -7.73 6.69
N THR A 64 3.53 -6.91 6.07
CA THR A 64 4.98 -6.99 6.10
C THR A 64 5.55 -5.60 6.36
N ALA A 65 6.49 -5.45 7.29
CA ALA A 65 7.43 -4.32 7.31
C ALA A 65 8.53 -4.55 6.26
N VAL A 66 8.61 -3.68 5.26
CA VAL A 66 9.46 -3.87 4.07
C VAL A 66 10.82 -3.21 4.24
N ASP A 67 10.82 -1.98 4.76
CA ASP A 67 12.00 -1.20 5.11
C ASP A 67 11.58 -0.12 6.12
N ALA A 68 12.54 0.42 6.86
CA ALA A 68 12.36 1.56 7.76
C ALA A 68 13.66 2.34 7.88
N ALA A 69 13.55 3.64 8.11
CA ALA A 69 14.70 4.44 8.50
C ALA A 69 15.27 3.95 9.84
N ASP A 70 16.58 4.03 10.01
CA ASP A 70 17.25 3.57 11.23
C ASP A 70 16.84 4.42 12.46
N ASP A 71 16.46 5.67 12.22
CA ASP A 71 15.91 6.61 13.19
C ASP A 71 14.37 6.54 13.33
N LEU A 72 13.72 5.61 12.61
CA LEU A 72 12.26 5.44 12.54
C LEU A 72 11.49 6.68 12.07
N SER A 73 12.14 7.63 11.39
CA SER A 73 11.48 8.78 10.78
C SER A 73 10.48 8.39 9.68
N TRP A 74 10.63 7.21 9.10
CA TRP A 74 9.64 6.60 8.23
C TRP A 74 9.73 5.06 8.24
N CYS A 75 8.64 4.41 7.85
CA CYS A 75 8.62 2.98 7.53
C CYS A 75 7.69 2.67 6.36
N ILE A 76 7.93 1.54 5.69
CA ILE A 76 7.08 1.06 4.60
C ILE A 76 6.44 -0.27 5.00
N LEU A 77 5.12 -0.32 4.96
CA LEU A 77 4.32 -1.50 5.27
C LEU A 77 3.61 -1.98 4.02
N HIS A 78 3.83 -3.22 3.63
CA HIS A 78 3.10 -3.86 2.54
C HIS A 78 1.98 -4.73 3.09
N TYR A 79 0.80 -4.66 2.47
CA TYR A 79 -0.34 -5.50 2.82
C TYR A 79 -0.94 -6.16 1.58
N SER A 80 -1.40 -7.39 1.78
CA SER A 80 -2.26 -8.09 0.82
C SER A 80 -3.40 -8.79 1.53
N GLY A 81 -4.60 -8.65 1.01
CA GLY A 81 -5.79 -9.27 1.56
C GLY A 81 -6.66 -9.87 0.47
N ALA A 82 -7.51 -10.81 0.86
CA ALA A 82 -8.50 -11.38 -0.04
C ALA A 82 -9.84 -11.52 0.67
N ALA A 83 -10.88 -10.86 0.14
CA ALA A 83 -12.25 -11.17 0.48
C ALA A 83 -12.69 -12.37 -0.38
N ARG A 84 -12.24 -13.58 0.01
CA ARG A 84 -12.37 -14.80 -0.82
C ARG A 84 -13.79 -15.07 -1.34
N ARG A 85 -14.83 -14.73 -0.58
CA ARG A 85 -16.24 -14.88 -0.99
C ARG A 85 -16.71 -13.85 -2.02
N ALA A 86 -16.08 -12.68 -2.08
CA ALA A 86 -16.39 -11.63 -3.04
C ALA A 86 -15.52 -11.71 -4.31
N GLY A 87 -14.60 -12.67 -4.41
CA GLY A 87 -13.67 -12.80 -5.53
C GLY A 87 -12.65 -11.66 -5.64
N GLN A 88 -12.54 -10.81 -4.61
CA GLN A 88 -11.67 -9.63 -4.63
C GLN A 88 -10.41 -9.85 -3.80
N SER A 89 -9.27 -9.49 -4.38
CA SER A 89 -8.00 -9.34 -3.69
C SER A 89 -7.54 -7.89 -3.77
N TYR A 90 -6.87 -7.44 -2.72
CA TYR A 90 -6.24 -6.12 -2.67
C TYR A 90 -4.79 -6.27 -2.26
N VAL A 91 -3.96 -5.43 -2.86
CA VAL A 91 -2.53 -5.31 -2.56
C VAL A 91 -2.20 -3.82 -2.53
N GLY A 92 -1.49 -3.40 -1.49
CA GLY A 92 -1.03 -2.03 -1.34
C GLY A 92 0.17 -1.94 -0.42
N ALA A 93 0.72 -0.74 -0.33
CA ALA A 93 1.73 -0.42 0.66
C ALA A 93 1.48 0.98 1.22
N LEU A 94 1.91 1.19 2.45
CA LEU A 94 1.85 2.46 3.16
C LEU A 94 3.29 2.95 3.35
N LEU A 95 3.53 4.23 3.04
CA LEU A 95 4.64 4.97 3.58
C LEU A 95 4.14 5.69 4.83
N CYS A 96 4.65 5.32 6.00
CA CYS A 96 4.26 5.90 7.27
C CYS A 96 5.37 6.79 7.80
N SER A 97 4.97 7.93 8.38
CA SER A 97 5.81 8.85 9.13
C SER A 97 5.05 9.30 10.39
N PRO A 98 5.73 9.81 11.43
CA PRO A 98 5.08 10.21 12.68
C PRO A 98 3.98 11.28 12.51
N ASP A 99 4.12 12.16 11.53
CA ASP A 99 3.21 13.27 11.25
C ASP A 99 2.34 13.04 9.99
N GLY A 100 2.44 11.86 9.37
CA GLY A 100 1.78 11.54 8.11
C GLY A 100 2.30 12.33 6.90
N GLN A 101 3.32 13.18 7.07
CA GLN A 101 3.94 13.93 5.99
C GLN A 101 5.06 13.13 5.32
N TRP A 102 5.41 13.51 4.10
CA TRP A 102 6.57 12.88 3.48
C TRP A 102 7.85 13.18 4.28
N PRO A 103 8.66 12.15 4.63
CA PRO A 103 9.87 12.32 5.41
C PRO A 103 10.86 13.27 4.73
N SER A 104 11.16 14.40 5.37
CA SER A 104 12.07 15.43 4.85
C SER A 104 13.44 14.88 4.49
N SER A 105 13.96 13.97 5.31
CA SER A 105 15.23 13.25 5.13
C SER A 105 15.27 12.35 3.88
N ALA A 106 14.12 12.00 3.31
CA ALA A 106 14.01 11.12 2.15
C ALA A 106 13.29 11.81 0.97
N ARG A 107 13.34 13.14 0.88
CA ARG A 107 12.89 13.89 -0.31
C ARG A 107 13.84 13.71 -1.50
N SER A 108 15.12 13.43 -1.24
CA SER A 108 16.14 13.20 -2.27
C SER A 108 17.23 12.25 -1.76
N GLY A 109 18.18 11.92 -2.64
CA GLY A 109 19.36 11.13 -2.29
C GLY A 109 19.06 9.71 -1.81
N VAL A 110 19.88 9.21 -0.88
CA VAL A 110 19.84 7.81 -0.43
C VAL A 110 18.50 7.44 0.22
N GLY A 111 17.90 8.35 0.98
CA GLY A 111 16.59 8.11 1.61
C GLY A 111 15.49 7.87 0.58
N LEU A 112 15.43 8.71 -0.47
CA LEU A 112 14.47 8.54 -1.56
C LEU A 112 14.67 7.20 -2.31
N GLU A 113 15.92 6.83 -2.58
CA GLU A 113 16.22 5.57 -3.27
C GLU A 113 15.89 4.33 -2.42
N ARG A 114 16.06 4.39 -1.10
CA ARG A 114 15.59 3.32 -0.18
C ARG A 114 14.08 3.16 -0.25
N ILE A 115 13.34 4.27 -0.19
CA ILE A 115 11.88 4.27 -0.34
C ILE A 115 11.47 3.67 -1.69
N ARG A 116 12.07 4.11 -2.81
CA ARG A 116 11.81 3.56 -4.15
C ARG A 116 12.08 2.06 -4.21
N ALA A 117 13.21 1.60 -3.68
CA ALA A 117 13.58 0.20 -3.68
C ALA A 117 12.59 -0.65 -2.86
N ALA A 118 12.10 -0.14 -1.73
CA ALA A 118 11.10 -0.81 -0.90
C ALA A 118 9.74 -0.92 -1.61
N PHE A 119 9.25 0.14 -2.27
CA PHE A 119 8.01 0.06 -3.06
C PHE A 119 8.14 -0.93 -4.23
N ARG A 120 9.29 -0.97 -4.92
CA ARG A 120 9.53 -1.97 -5.97
C ARG A 120 9.47 -3.42 -5.47
N LYS A 121 9.92 -3.70 -4.24
CA LYS A 121 9.75 -5.03 -3.61
C LYS A 121 8.29 -5.42 -3.40
N CYS A 122 7.38 -4.44 -3.42
CA CYS A 122 5.94 -4.63 -3.30
C CYS A 122 5.24 -4.73 -4.65
N ASP A 123 5.98 -4.72 -5.76
CA ASP A 123 5.45 -4.52 -7.11
C ASP A 123 4.61 -3.24 -7.24
N LEU A 124 5.03 -2.19 -6.53
CA LEU A 124 4.40 -0.87 -6.57
C LEU A 124 5.42 0.17 -7.03
N GLU A 125 4.96 1.14 -7.80
CA GLU A 125 5.75 2.29 -8.20
C GLU A 125 5.38 3.53 -7.38
N LEU A 126 6.31 4.47 -7.23
CA LEU A 126 6.05 5.68 -6.43
C LEU A 126 4.91 6.56 -6.95
N TRP A 127 4.57 6.46 -8.24
CA TRP A 127 3.43 7.19 -8.81
C TRP A 127 2.07 6.59 -8.38
N GLU A 128 2.05 5.36 -7.87
CA GLU A 128 0.84 4.74 -7.29
C GLU A 128 0.56 5.27 -5.87
N LEU A 129 1.44 6.11 -5.32
CA LEU A 129 1.28 6.68 -3.99
C LEU A 129 0.38 7.92 -4.02
N PHE A 130 -0.71 7.83 -3.26
CA PHE A 130 -1.57 8.95 -2.94
C PHE A 130 -1.17 9.48 -1.57
N GLY A 131 -0.74 10.74 -1.51
CA GLY A 131 -0.66 11.49 -0.27
C GLY A 131 -2.00 12.18 0.01
N GLY A 132 -2.21 12.61 1.23
CA GLY A 132 -3.34 13.47 1.54
C GLY A 132 -3.29 14.07 2.94
N SER A 133 -3.91 15.23 3.08
CA SER A 133 -4.33 15.80 4.35
C SER A 133 -5.80 15.46 4.61
N THR A 134 -6.33 15.92 5.74
CA THR A 134 -7.78 15.90 6.02
C THR A 134 -8.62 16.67 5.00
N GLU A 135 -8.01 17.54 4.20
CA GLU A 135 -8.70 18.46 3.29
C GLU A 135 -8.45 18.15 1.80
N SER A 136 -7.38 17.42 1.47
CA SER A 136 -7.07 17.10 0.08
C SER A 136 -6.23 15.83 -0.04
N SER A 137 -6.51 15.03 -1.06
CA SER A 137 -5.64 13.94 -1.51
C SER A 137 -4.90 14.40 -2.76
N TYR A 138 -3.59 14.19 -2.82
CA TYR A 138 -2.74 14.56 -3.94
C TYR A 138 -1.70 13.48 -4.24
N MET A 139 -1.39 13.29 -5.53
CA MET A 139 -0.30 12.39 -5.95
C MET A 139 1.05 13.08 -5.72
N TRP A 140 2.03 12.35 -5.20
CA TRP A 140 3.12 12.98 -4.45
C TRP A 140 4.29 13.55 -5.29
N SER A 141 4.43 13.28 -6.60
CA SER A 141 5.58 13.79 -7.37
C SER A 141 5.23 14.88 -8.37
N GLU A 142 5.96 16.01 -8.39
CA GLU A 142 5.82 17.12 -9.36
C GLU A 142 5.86 16.64 -10.81
N LYS A 143 6.82 15.77 -11.15
CA LYS A 143 6.92 15.13 -12.47
C LYS A 143 5.64 14.37 -12.87
N PHE A 144 4.90 13.85 -11.89
CA PHE A 144 3.61 13.19 -12.12
C PHE A 144 2.42 14.13 -11.95
N THR A 145 2.54 15.25 -11.23
CA THR A 145 1.53 16.31 -11.28
C THR A 145 1.40 16.82 -12.71
N ASP A 146 2.51 16.95 -13.43
CA ASP A 146 2.50 17.32 -14.84
C ASP A 146 2.07 16.15 -15.75
N TRP A 147 2.60 14.93 -15.54
CA TRP A 147 2.13 13.75 -16.30
C TRP A 147 0.63 13.47 -16.09
N ALA A 148 0.08 13.62 -14.89
CA ALA A 148 -1.33 13.37 -14.57
C ALA A 148 -2.25 14.49 -15.06
N LYS A 149 -1.76 15.73 -15.22
CA LYS A 149 -2.49 16.76 -15.97
C LYS A 149 -2.65 16.35 -17.43
N GLU A 150 -1.61 15.75 -18.01
CA GLU A 150 -1.57 15.30 -19.41
C GLU A 150 -2.21 13.91 -19.63
N ASN A 151 -2.23 13.08 -18.58
CA ASN A 151 -2.71 11.70 -18.56
C ASN A 151 -3.51 11.49 -17.27
N PRO A 152 -4.69 12.12 -17.15
CA PRO A 152 -5.51 11.98 -15.96
C PRO A 152 -5.74 10.49 -15.66
N PRO A 153 -5.69 10.07 -14.38
CA PRO A 153 -6.03 8.70 -14.05
C PRO A 153 -7.39 8.39 -14.68
N PRO A 154 -7.56 7.24 -15.33
CA PRO A 154 -8.85 6.91 -15.93
C PRO A 154 -9.89 6.93 -14.81
N LEU A 155 -10.71 7.98 -14.79
CA LEU A 155 -11.89 8.08 -13.93
C LEU A 155 -12.95 7.09 -14.38
N ASP A 156 -12.82 6.60 -15.62
CA ASP A 156 -13.56 5.47 -16.13
C ASP A 156 -13.19 4.22 -15.35
N ARG A 157 -14.21 3.52 -14.86
CA ARG A 157 -14.06 2.20 -14.24
C ARG A 157 -13.21 1.33 -15.18
N ILE A 158 -12.24 0.60 -14.63
CA ILE A 158 -11.38 -0.34 -15.39
C ILE A 158 -12.15 -1.50 -16.07
N GLY A 159 -13.49 -1.49 -15.98
CA GLY A 159 -14.39 -2.50 -16.52
C GLY A 159 -14.15 -3.85 -15.86
N ASP A 160 -14.18 -4.91 -16.67
CA ASP A 160 -13.92 -6.29 -16.25
C ASP A 160 -12.42 -6.63 -16.18
N MET A 161 -11.54 -5.63 -16.34
CA MET A 161 -10.10 -5.84 -16.30
C MET A 161 -9.62 -6.03 -14.85
N SER A 162 -8.73 -7.00 -14.63
CA SER A 162 -8.08 -7.14 -13.32
C SER A 162 -7.12 -5.97 -13.07
N ILE A 163 -6.97 -5.56 -11.81
CA ILE A 163 -6.00 -4.53 -11.37
C ILE A 163 -4.59 -4.84 -11.89
N THR A 164 -4.19 -6.13 -11.89
CA THR A 164 -2.88 -6.55 -12.40
C THR A 164 -2.72 -6.30 -13.90
N ALA A 165 -3.74 -6.64 -14.70
CA ALA A 165 -3.72 -6.40 -16.14
C ALA A 165 -3.73 -4.91 -16.47
N TRP A 166 -4.50 -4.12 -15.70
CA TRP A 166 -4.50 -2.66 -15.81
C TRP A 166 -3.13 -2.06 -15.46
N ARG A 167 -2.53 -2.45 -14.33
CA ARG A 167 -1.17 -2.01 -13.92
C ARG A 167 -0.12 -2.32 -14.99
N LYS A 168 -0.18 -3.52 -15.59
CA LYS A 168 0.73 -3.90 -16.68
C LYS A 168 0.58 -2.95 -17.88
N LYS A 169 -0.65 -2.69 -18.31
CA LYS A 169 -0.95 -1.79 -19.44
C LYS A 169 -0.46 -0.37 -19.19
N GLU A 170 -0.70 0.20 -18.01
CA GLU A 170 -0.25 1.56 -17.68
C GLU A 170 1.28 1.65 -17.58
N ARG A 171 1.94 0.60 -17.05
CA ARG A 171 3.41 0.52 -17.07
C ARG A 171 3.96 0.53 -18.49
N GLU A 172 3.40 -0.29 -19.38
CA GLU A 172 3.83 -0.37 -20.78
C GLU A 172 3.69 1.00 -21.49
N LYS A 173 2.59 1.73 -21.26
CA LYS A 173 2.43 3.10 -21.77
C LYS A 173 3.49 4.06 -21.23
N ALA A 174 3.72 4.06 -19.92
CA ALA A 174 4.69 4.93 -19.27
C ALA A 174 6.13 4.67 -19.77
N PHE A 175 6.47 3.40 -20.05
CA PHE A 175 7.75 3.03 -20.64
C PHE A 175 7.87 3.39 -22.13
N ALA A 176 6.78 3.26 -22.91
CA ALA A 176 6.76 3.65 -24.31
C ALA A 176 6.98 5.16 -24.51
N PHE A 177 6.39 5.99 -23.64
CA PHE A 177 6.58 7.44 -23.65
C PHE A 177 8.05 7.84 -23.42
N LYS A 178 8.74 7.19 -22.48
CA LYS A 178 10.20 7.38 -22.25
C LYS A 178 11.06 7.01 -23.46
N GLY A 179 10.60 6.07 -24.29
CA GLY A 179 11.29 5.70 -25.52
C GLY A 179 11.28 6.84 -26.55
N GLN A 180 10.22 7.64 -26.61
CA GLN A 180 10.10 8.73 -27.58
C GLN A 180 10.94 9.97 -27.19
N GLU A 181 11.05 10.31 -25.90
CA GLU A 181 11.88 11.45 -25.43
C GLU A 181 13.39 11.21 -25.57
N MET A 182 13.86 9.97 -25.69
CA MET A 182 15.30 9.68 -25.91
C MET A 182 15.75 9.79 -27.39
N PHE A 183 14.80 9.91 -28.33
CA PHE A 183 15.08 10.00 -29.77
C PHE A 183 14.61 11.32 -30.40
N SER A 184 14.25 12.31 -29.59
CA SER A 184 13.97 13.70 -29.98
C SER A 184 15.01 14.64 -29.41
#